data_AF-A0A385PZH0-F1
#
_entry.id   AF-A0A385PZH0-F1
#
_cell.length_a   1.000
_cell.length_b   1.000
_cell.length_c   1.000
_cell.angle_alpha   90.00
_cell.angle_beta   90.00
_cell.angle_gamma   90.00
#
_symmetry.space_group_name_H-M   'P 1'
#
loop_
_entity.id
_entity.type
_entity.pdbx_description
1 polymer ?
#
loop_
_entity_poly.entity_id
_entity_poly.type
_entity_poly.pdbx_seq_one_letter_code
_entity_poly.pdbx_strand_id
1 'polypeptide(L)'
;MISSSKNKNLKNYGLSTEYQADVAAWFNREPSNPSASCALNVTISEFGCQGLEVDMPIIGWGDDIKWCGSKWVPLGTTKDDKDYRINSYRVLLTRGRDGFIVFILPVVNMDIIEKIFKDTGVRRLEDN
;
A
#
# COMPACT_ATOMS: atom_id res chain seq x y z
N MET A 1 -5.80 5.08 3.57
CA MET A 1 -4.75 4.64 2.63
C MET A 1 -3.64 3.93 3.41
N ILE A 2 -3.02 2.91 2.81
CA ILE A 2 -1.92 2.13 3.40
C ILE A 2 -0.78 1.95 2.38
N SER A 3 0.47 1.92 2.84
CA SER A 3 1.63 1.66 1.95
C SER A 3 2.85 1.13 2.71
N SER A 4 3.88 0.69 1.99
CA SER A 4 5.13 0.20 2.60
C SER A 4 5.88 1.33 3.32
N SER A 5 6.28 1.11 4.57
CA SER A 5 7.10 2.03 5.37
C SER A 5 8.45 2.37 4.76
N LYS A 6 8.93 1.53 3.82
CA LYS A 6 10.23 1.69 3.17
C LYS A 6 10.14 2.28 1.78
N ASN A 7 8.92 2.53 1.30
CA ASN A 7 8.73 3.20 0.04
C ASN A 7 9.23 4.66 0.11
N LYS A 8 9.83 5.14 -0.99
CA LYS A 8 10.36 6.52 -1.08
C LYS A 8 9.65 7.39 -2.11
N ASN A 9 9.07 6.82 -3.16
CA ASN A 9 8.55 7.61 -4.28
C ASN A 9 7.08 8.07 -4.06
N LEU A 10 6.26 7.28 -3.36
CA LEU A 10 4.86 7.64 -3.05
C LEU A 10 4.71 8.94 -2.24
N LYS A 11 5.74 9.39 -1.50
CA LYS A 11 5.69 10.67 -0.78
C LYS A 11 5.48 11.87 -1.71
N ASN A 12 5.98 11.78 -2.95
CA ASN A 12 5.80 12.81 -3.98
C ASN A 12 4.34 12.90 -4.47
N TYR A 13 3.51 11.93 -4.08
CA TYR A 13 2.10 11.81 -4.41
C TYR A 13 1.21 11.93 -3.16
N GLY A 14 1.72 12.47 -2.05
CA GLY A 14 0.97 12.66 -0.81
C GLY A 14 0.80 11.40 0.05
N LEU A 15 1.38 10.28 -0.35
CA LEU A 15 1.26 8.97 0.32
C LEU A 15 2.47 8.69 1.21
N SER A 16 2.77 9.60 2.14
CA SER A 16 3.87 9.45 3.09
C SER A 16 3.42 8.70 4.35
N THR A 17 4.22 7.73 4.80
CA THR A 17 4.04 6.99 6.06
C THR A 17 4.93 7.53 7.19
N GLU A 18 5.61 8.66 6.99
CA GLU A 18 6.51 9.26 7.99
C GLU A 18 5.73 9.89 9.16
N TYR A 19 4.49 10.31 8.90
CA TYR A 19 3.60 10.83 9.92
C TYR A 19 3.15 9.70 10.86
N GLN A 20 3.44 9.85 12.15
CA GLN A 20 2.95 8.94 13.18
C GLN A 20 1.48 9.25 13.48
N ALA A 21 0.59 8.58 12.76
CA ALA A 21 -0.84 8.66 13.00
C ALA A 21 -1.22 7.98 14.32
N ASP A 22 -2.17 8.56 15.03
CA ASP A 22 -2.93 7.83 16.06
C ASP A 22 -3.78 6.78 15.33
N VAL A 23 -3.31 5.53 15.40
CA VAL A 23 -3.94 4.39 14.70
C VAL A 23 -5.38 4.20 15.19
N ALA A 24 -5.63 4.27 16.50
CA ALA A 24 -6.97 4.08 17.04
C ALA A 24 -7.92 5.16 16.51
N ALA A 25 -7.47 6.42 16.48
CA ALA A 25 -8.21 7.51 15.87
C ALA A 25 -8.42 7.32 14.37
N TRP A 26 -7.39 6.88 13.65
CA TRP A 26 -7.46 6.68 12.20
C TRP A 26 -8.54 5.67 11.81
N PHE A 27 -8.67 4.57 12.58
CA PHE A 27 -9.69 3.56 12.34
C PHE A 27 -11.10 3.97 12.79
N ASN A 28 -11.23 4.70 13.91
CA ASN A 28 -12.54 4.86 14.58
C ASN A 28 -13.15 6.27 14.49
N ARG A 29 -12.41 7.27 13.99
CA ARG A 29 -12.97 8.63 13.91
C ARG A 29 -14.02 8.76 12.80
N GLU A 30 -14.93 9.68 13.02
CA GLU A 30 -15.96 10.06 12.07
C GLU A 30 -15.37 10.56 10.73
N PRO A 31 -16.06 10.34 9.59
CA PRO A 31 -15.58 10.76 8.27
C PRO A 31 -15.30 12.24 8.10
N SER A 32 -15.94 13.09 8.91
CA SER A 32 -15.68 14.54 8.92
C SER A 32 -14.30 14.89 9.50
N ASN A 33 -13.65 13.95 10.20
CA ASN A 33 -12.34 14.17 10.78
C ASN A 33 -11.23 13.94 9.74
N PRO A 34 -10.32 14.91 9.53
CA PRO A 34 -9.24 14.76 8.55
C PRO A 34 -8.29 13.59 8.81
N SER A 35 -8.18 13.13 10.06
CA SER A 35 -7.33 12.00 10.43
C SER A 35 -8.02 10.63 10.29
N ALA A 36 -9.31 10.59 9.96
CA ALA A 36 -10.02 9.32 9.75
C ALA A 36 -9.55 8.61 8.48
N SER A 37 -9.62 7.27 8.49
CA SER A 37 -9.18 6.42 7.40
C SER A 37 -9.87 6.73 6.06
N CYS A 38 -11.16 7.03 6.13
CA CYS A 38 -12.02 7.37 5.00
C CYS A 38 -11.88 8.82 4.51
N ALA A 39 -11.20 9.69 5.28
CA ALA A 39 -10.88 11.05 4.84
C ALA A 39 -9.71 11.09 3.84
N LEU A 40 -8.98 9.98 3.69
CA LEU A 40 -7.91 9.80 2.70
C LEU A 40 -6.78 10.85 2.76
N ASN A 41 -6.59 11.52 3.91
CA ASN A 41 -5.48 12.47 4.09
C ASN A 41 -4.25 11.83 4.75
N VAL A 42 -4.43 10.71 5.45
CA VAL A 42 -3.39 10.05 6.23
C VAL A 42 -3.12 8.67 5.68
N THR A 43 -1.84 8.40 5.39
CA THR A 43 -1.35 7.07 5.01
C THR A 43 -0.66 6.43 6.20
N ILE A 44 -1.02 5.20 6.52
CA ILE A 44 -0.35 4.41 7.56
C ILE A 44 0.46 3.27 6.93
N SER A 45 1.52 2.84 7.61
CA SER A 45 2.35 1.74 7.16
C SER A 45 1.78 0.38 7.52
N GLU A 46 2.41 -0.69 7.01
CA GLU A 46 2.16 -2.07 7.41
C GLU A 46 2.14 -2.28 8.92
N PHE A 47 2.93 -1.51 9.68
CA PHE A 47 2.94 -1.54 11.14
C PHE A 47 1.67 -0.97 11.75
N GLY A 48 1.16 0.13 11.19
CA GLY A 48 -0.03 0.80 11.69
C GLY A 48 -1.31 0.00 11.45
N CYS A 49 -1.36 -0.80 10.38
CA CYS A 49 -2.51 -1.67 10.07
C CYS A 49 -2.32 -3.13 10.50
N GLN A 50 -1.27 -3.46 11.24
CA GLN A 50 -1.04 -4.84 11.64
C GLN A 50 -2.10 -5.29 12.65
N GLY A 51 -2.80 -6.40 12.34
CA GLY A 51 -3.89 -6.92 13.17
C GLY A 51 -5.21 -6.17 13.06
N LEU A 52 -5.31 -5.19 12.15
CA LEU A 52 -6.51 -4.40 11.90
C LEU A 52 -6.92 -4.55 10.43
N GLU A 53 -8.23 -4.52 10.17
CA GLU A 53 -8.78 -4.65 8.82
C GLU A 53 -9.57 -3.38 8.45
N VAL A 54 -9.59 -3.07 7.15
CA VAL A 54 -10.37 -1.98 6.56
C VAL A 54 -11.21 -2.58 5.44
N ASP A 55 -12.42 -2.07 5.24
CA ASP A 55 -13.35 -2.63 4.24
C ASP A 55 -12.77 -2.62 2.83
N MET A 56 -12.27 -1.47 2.40
CA MET A 56 -11.73 -1.25 1.06
C MET A 56 -10.48 -0.34 1.11
N PRO A 57 -9.32 -0.82 1.60
CA PRO A 57 -8.11 -0.01 1.66
C PRO A 57 -7.61 0.35 0.27
N ILE A 58 -7.14 1.60 0.13
CA ILE A 58 -6.29 2.02 -0.98
C ILE A 58 -4.83 1.71 -0.61
N ILE A 59 -4.23 0.77 -1.34
CA ILE A 59 -2.83 0.35 -1.20
C ILE A 59 -1.98 1.15 -2.18
N GLY A 60 -1.11 2.02 -1.66
CA GLY A 60 -0.08 2.67 -2.47
C GLY A 60 1.06 1.70 -2.77
N TRP A 61 1.25 1.34 -4.04
CA TRP A 61 2.31 0.43 -4.47
C TRP A 61 3.60 1.18 -4.81
N GLY A 62 4.64 0.97 -4.01
CA GLY A 62 5.93 1.64 -4.11
C GLY A 62 6.93 0.95 -5.06
N ASP A 63 8.02 1.65 -5.42
CA ASP A 63 9.14 1.09 -6.23
C ASP A 63 10.11 0.21 -5.44
N ASP A 64 9.73 -0.05 -4.21
CA ASP A 64 10.57 -0.57 -3.16
C ASP A 64 10.50 -2.12 -3.14
N ILE A 65 9.68 -2.69 -4.02
CA ILE A 65 9.66 -4.08 -4.49
C ILE A 65 9.45 -4.12 -6.02
N LYS A 66 10.20 -4.94 -6.74
CA LYS A 66 10.13 -5.07 -8.21
C LYS A 66 9.67 -6.46 -8.64
N TRP A 67 9.09 -6.59 -9.82
CA TRP A 67 8.83 -7.89 -10.42
C TRP A 67 9.91 -8.22 -11.47
N CYS A 68 10.52 -9.41 -11.35
CA CYS A 68 11.51 -9.90 -12.31
C CYS A 68 11.04 -11.17 -13.01
N GLY A 69 9.87 -11.09 -13.66
CA GLY A 69 9.31 -12.15 -14.50
C GLY A 69 8.69 -13.33 -13.74
N SER A 70 9.37 -13.85 -12.73
CA SER A 70 8.93 -15.02 -11.95
C SER A 70 8.91 -14.81 -10.44
N LYS A 71 9.48 -13.70 -9.95
CA LYS A 71 9.57 -13.43 -8.51
C LYS A 71 9.56 -11.94 -8.20
N TRP A 72 9.09 -11.64 -7.00
CA TRP A 72 9.25 -10.35 -6.36
C TRP A 72 10.70 -10.18 -5.88
N VAL A 73 11.32 -9.07 -6.25
CA VAL A 73 12.67 -8.68 -5.88
C VAL A 73 12.59 -7.40 -5.03
N PRO A 74 12.61 -7.54 -3.70
CA PRO A 74 12.59 -6.40 -2.79
C PRO A 74 13.90 -5.61 -2.84
N LEU A 75 13.81 -4.29 -2.68
CA LEU A 75 14.97 -3.46 -2.40
C LEU A 75 15.43 -3.65 -0.95
N GLY A 76 16.75 -3.72 -0.74
CA GLY A 76 17.35 -3.93 0.57
C GLY A 76 18.78 -4.42 0.43
N THR A 77 19.60 -4.21 1.46
CA THR A 77 21.01 -4.62 1.46
C THR A 77 21.15 -6.03 2.00
N THR A 78 20.52 -6.30 3.14
CA THR A 78 20.59 -7.59 3.82
C THR A 78 19.46 -8.52 3.36
N LYS A 79 19.56 -9.81 3.72
CA LYS A 79 18.47 -10.76 3.53
C LYS A 79 17.25 -10.38 4.39
N ASP A 80 17.48 -9.98 5.63
CA ASP A 80 16.41 -9.60 6.56
C ASP A 80 15.64 -8.37 6.05
N ASP A 81 16.33 -7.36 5.50
CA ASP A 81 15.67 -6.19 4.89
C ASP A 81 14.72 -6.59 3.75
N LYS A 82 15.16 -7.58 2.95
CA LYS A 82 14.42 -8.08 1.79
C LYS A 82 13.23 -8.92 2.20
N ASP A 83 13.42 -9.83 3.15
CA ASP A 83 12.36 -10.69 3.69
C ASP A 83 11.30 -9.83 4.40
N TYR A 84 11.75 -8.85 5.18
CA TYR A 84 10.90 -7.83 5.78
C TYR A 84 10.05 -7.12 4.72
N ARG A 85 10.67 -6.66 3.62
CA ARG A 85 9.96 -5.96 2.55
C ARG A 85 8.85 -6.80 1.91
N ILE A 86 9.13 -8.07 1.63
CA ILE A 86 8.12 -8.98 1.09
C ILE A 86 6.96 -9.12 2.07
N ASN A 87 7.26 -9.23 3.37
CA ASN A 87 6.24 -9.35 4.41
C ASN A 87 5.39 -8.07 4.55
N SER A 88 5.96 -6.88 4.38
CA SER A 88 5.18 -5.62 4.34
C SER A 88 4.05 -5.71 3.30
N TYR A 89 4.36 -6.14 2.08
CA TYR A 89 3.36 -6.29 1.01
C TYR A 89 2.34 -7.39 1.28
N ARG A 90 2.72 -8.50 1.94
CA ARG A 90 1.78 -9.53 2.40
C ARG A 90 0.79 -8.98 3.44
N VAL A 91 1.26 -8.14 4.36
CA VAL A 91 0.39 -7.47 5.33
C VAL A 91 -0.57 -6.55 4.58
N LEU A 92 -0.08 -5.64 3.75
CA LEU A 92 -0.91 -4.66 3.02
C LEU A 92 -2.01 -5.32 2.18
N LEU A 93 -1.67 -6.35 1.40
CA LEU A 93 -2.61 -7.07 0.52
C LEU A 93 -3.68 -7.87 1.27
N THR A 94 -3.50 -8.10 2.57
CA THR A 94 -4.45 -8.85 3.41
C THR A 94 -5.21 -7.95 4.39
N ARG A 95 -5.16 -6.62 4.22
CA ARG A 95 -5.92 -5.68 5.09
C ARG A 95 -7.35 -5.43 4.64
N GLY A 96 -7.67 -5.76 3.39
CA GLY A 96 -8.98 -5.53 2.80
C GLY A 96 -9.99 -6.61 3.19
N ARG A 97 -11.10 -6.21 3.81
CA ARG A 97 -12.19 -7.13 4.18
C ARG A 97 -13.09 -7.46 2.99
N ASP A 98 -13.49 -6.45 2.22
CA ASP A 98 -14.38 -6.59 1.07
C ASP A 98 -13.64 -6.46 -0.27
N GLY A 99 -12.36 -6.10 -0.23
CA GLY A 99 -11.48 -5.95 -1.39
C GLY A 99 -10.37 -4.95 -1.11
N PHE A 100 -9.66 -4.54 -2.16
CA PHE A 100 -8.70 -3.44 -2.08
C PHE A 100 -8.65 -2.68 -3.40
N ILE A 101 -8.19 -1.44 -3.33
CA ILE A 101 -7.81 -0.63 -4.49
C ILE A 101 -6.29 -0.53 -4.48
N VAL A 102 -5.62 -0.80 -5.60
CA VAL A 102 -4.17 -0.59 -5.71
C VAL A 102 -3.92 0.66 -6.52
N PHE A 103 -3.22 1.62 -5.92
CA PHE A 103 -2.70 2.77 -6.61
C PHE A 103 -1.27 2.49 -7.06
N ILE A 104 -1.07 2.42 -8.37
CA ILE A 104 0.24 2.16 -9.01
C ILE A 104 0.72 3.47 -9.63
N LEU A 105 1.96 3.84 -9.33
CA LEU A 105 2.53 5.08 -9.84
C LEU A 105 2.74 5.05 -11.36
N PRO A 106 2.40 6.12 -12.09
CA PRO A 106 2.61 6.23 -13.54
C PRO A 106 4.09 6.56 -13.84
N VAL A 107 5.01 5.75 -13.34
CA VAL A 107 6.46 5.92 -13.51
C VAL A 107 7.05 4.72 -14.24
N VAL A 108 8.16 4.96 -14.95
CA VAL A 108 8.86 3.93 -15.73
C VAL A 108 9.17 2.71 -14.85
N ASN A 109 8.90 1.51 -15.39
CA ASN A 109 9.03 0.19 -14.73
C ASN A 109 7.89 -0.20 -13.77
N MET A 110 6.80 0.55 -13.69
CA MET A 110 5.60 0.14 -12.94
C MET A 110 4.52 -0.53 -13.80
N ASP A 111 4.58 -0.39 -15.13
CA ASP A 111 3.61 -1.00 -16.05
C ASP A 111 3.50 -2.52 -15.88
N ILE A 112 4.62 -3.17 -15.51
CA ILE A 112 4.64 -4.60 -15.22
C ILE A 112 3.83 -4.93 -13.96
N ILE A 113 3.81 -4.06 -12.96
CA ILE A 113 2.98 -4.22 -11.75
C ILE A 113 1.51 -4.10 -12.13
N GLU A 114 1.15 -3.08 -12.92
CA GLU A 114 -0.23 -2.92 -13.41
C GLU A 114 -0.68 -4.16 -14.19
N LYS A 115 0.18 -4.66 -15.08
CA LYS A 115 -0.09 -5.87 -15.84
C LYS A 115 -0.32 -7.09 -14.94
N ILE A 116 0.51 -7.31 -13.91
CA ILE A 116 0.33 -8.43 -12.96
C ILE A 116 -1.05 -8.36 -12.31
N PHE A 117 -1.45 -7.17 -11.83
CA PHE A 117 -2.75 -7.01 -11.20
C PHE A 117 -3.90 -7.29 -12.18
N LYS A 118 -3.81 -6.79 -13.42
CA LYS A 118 -4.78 -7.11 -14.48
C LYS A 118 -4.86 -8.61 -14.78
N ASP A 119 -3.71 -9.26 -14.91
CA ASP A 119 -3.61 -10.70 -15.18
C ASP A 119 -4.20 -11.53 -14.01
N THR A 120 -4.21 -10.98 -12.79
CA THR A 120 -4.83 -11.61 -11.60
C THR A 120 -6.32 -11.27 -11.42
N GLY A 121 -6.92 -10.51 -12.35
CA GLY A 121 -8.34 -10.17 -12.33
C GLY A 121 -8.68 -8.81 -11.70
N VAL A 122 -7.69 -8.00 -11.32
CA VAL A 122 -7.93 -6.62 -10.85
C VAL A 122 -8.24 -5.74 -12.06
N ARG A 123 -9.36 -5.01 -12.01
CA ARG A 123 -9.80 -4.10 -13.08
C ARG A 123 -9.41 -2.66 -12.77
N ARG A 124 -9.31 -1.80 -13.79
CA ARG A 124 -9.18 -0.37 -13.53
C ARG A 124 -10.48 0.14 -12.90
N LEU A 125 -10.36 1.12 -12.02
CA LEU A 125 -11.51 1.68 -11.33
C LEU A 125 -12.52 2.29 -12.31
N GLU A 126 -12.03 2.90 -13.40
CA GLU A 126 -12.80 3.51 -14.49
C GLU A 126 -13.64 2.52 -15.30
N ASP A 127 -13.34 1.22 -15.22
CA ASP A 127 -14.03 0.16 -15.98
C ASP A 127 -15.25 -0.42 -15.23
N ASN A 128 -15.54 0.04 -14.01
CA ASN A 128 -16.69 -0.43 -13.19
C ASN A 128 -17.78 0.63 -13.11
#